data_AF-A0A7J9X177-F1
#
_entry.id   AF-A0A7J9X177-F1
#
_cell.length_a   1.000
_cell.length_b   1.000
_cell.length_c   1.000
_cell.angle_alpha   90.00
_cell.angle_beta   90.00
_cell.angle_gamma   90.00
#
_symmetry.space_group_name_H-M   'P 1'
#
loop_
_entity.id
_entity.type
_entity.pdbx_description
1 polymer ?
#
loop_
_entity_poly.entity_id
_entity_poly.type
_entity_poly.pdbx_seq_one_letter_code
_entity_poly.pdbx_strand_id
1 'polypeptide(L)' 'MVLFCTTPFVAMAQTLVTAAGVPQLRIVEASHPLGGRQEAEVLAEVPAVTDEVMRLLGLVP' A
#
# COMPACT_ATOMS: atom_id res chain seq x y z
N MET A 1 -5.69 -2.50 -11.97
CA MET A 1 -4.24 -2.45 -11.65
C MET A 1 -4.08 -1.65 -10.36
N VAL A 2 -3.15 -2.06 -9.49
CA VAL A 2 -2.99 -1.49 -8.15
C VAL A 2 -1.51 -1.14 -7.94
N LEU A 3 -1.23 0.02 -7.34
CA LEU A 3 0.11 0.44 -6.94
C LEU A 3 0.15 0.50 -5.42
N PHE A 4 0.94 -0.38 -4.81
CA PHE A 4 1.21 -0.32 -3.39
C PHE A 4 2.35 0.67 -3.14
N CYS A 5 2.13 1.60 -2.22
CA CYS A 5 3.18 2.52 -1.77
C CYS A 5 3.03 2.77 -0.29
N THR A 6 4.12 3.18 0.35
CA THR A 6 4.04 3.59 1.75
C THR A 6 3.65 5.06 1.88
N THR A 7 3.06 5.44 3.01
CA THR A 7 2.54 6.81 3.28
C THR A 7 3.47 7.94 2.79
N PRO A 8 4.79 7.92 3.03
CA PRO A 8 5.68 9.00 2.57
C PRO A 8 5.77 9.15 1.04
N PHE A 9 5.43 8.11 0.27
CA PHE A 9 5.55 8.08 -1.19
C PHE A 9 4.22 8.25 -1.93
N VAL A 10 3.09 8.45 -1.24
CA VAL A 10 1.77 8.58 -1.86
C VAL A 10 1.73 9.72 -2.89
N ALA A 11 2.29 10.89 -2.56
CA ALA A 11 2.34 12.04 -3.49
C ALA A 11 3.18 11.73 -4.75
N MET A 12 4.28 10.98 -4.60
CA MET A 12 5.09 10.53 -5.72
C MET A 12 4.31 9.52 -6.59
N ALA A 13 3.64 8.56 -5.95
CA ALA A 13 2.80 7.57 -6.64
C ALA A 13 1.68 8.23 -7.46
N GLN A 14 1.01 9.25 -6.93
CA GLN A 14 -0.01 10.04 -7.64
C GLN A 14 0.56 10.75 -8.87
N THR A 15 1.77 11.31 -8.75
CA THR A 15 2.47 11.97 -9.86
C THR A 15 2.80 10.97 -10.96
N LEU A 16 3.31 9.78 -10.60
CA LEU A 16 3.64 8.72 -11.56
C LEU A 16 2.41 8.20 -12.29
N VAL A 17 1.31 7.97 -11.57
CA VAL A 17 0.03 7.51 -12.15
C VAL A 17 -0.50 8.52 -13.18
N THR A 18 -0.40 9.81 -12.87
CA THR A 18 -0.78 10.89 -13.79
C THR A 18 0.11 10.94 -15.02
N ALA A 19 1.43 10.92 -14.83
CA ALA A 19 2.41 11.00 -15.93
C ALA A 19 2.37 9.78 -16.86
N ALA A 20 2.08 8.59 -16.32
CA ALA A 20 1.95 7.36 -17.09
C ALA A 20 0.60 7.23 -17.83
N GLY A 21 -0.32 8.18 -17.66
CA GLY A 21 -1.62 8.17 -18.33
C GLY A 21 -2.54 7.04 -17.88
N VAL A 22 -2.40 6.58 -16.62
CA VAL A 22 -3.18 5.47 -16.05
C VAL A 22 -4.03 5.90 -14.84
N PRO A 23 -4.87 6.96 -14.94
CA PRO A 23 -5.59 7.53 -13.80
C PRO A 23 -6.52 6.55 -13.06
N GLN A 24 -6.92 5.45 -13.70
CA GLN A 24 -7.71 4.37 -13.11
C GLN A 24 -6.91 3.45 -12.17
N LEU A 25 -5.61 3.68 -12.02
CA LEU A 25 -4.74 2.89 -11.17
C LEU A 25 -4.99 3.25 -9.70
N ARG A 26 -5.46 2.28 -8.92
CA ARG A 26 -5.74 2.48 -7.50
C ARG A 26 -4.44 2.50 -6.73
N ILE A 27 -4.19 3.56 -5.98
CA ILE A 27 -3.05 3.65 -5.06
C ILE A 27 -3.49 3.08 -3.73
N VAL A 28 -2.77 2.08 -3.25
CA VAL A 28 -2.95 1.50 -1.93
C VAL A 28 -1.82 1.99 -1.05
N GLU A 29 -2.21 2.72 -0.02
CA GLU A 29 -1.31 3.25 0.99
C GLU A 29 -1.11 2.20 2.10
N ALA A 30 0.14 1.87 2.38
CA ALA A 30 0.54 1.10 3.55
C ALA A 30 1.28 2.01 4.54
N SER A 31 1.01 1.82 5.83
CA SER A 31 1.77 2.52 6.87
C SER A 31 3.24 2.12 6.80
N HIS A 32 4.13 3.11 6.85
CA HIS A 32 5.56 2.90 7.03
C HIS A 32 6.04 3.81 8.14
N PRO A 33 6.33 3.25 9.33
CA PRO A 33 6.81 4.07 10.42
C PRO A 33 8.17 4.66 10.07
N LEU A 34 8.34 5.92 10.44
CA LEU A 34 9.61 6.61 10.36
C LEU A 34 10.50 6.07 11.49
N GLY A 35 11.23 4.98 11.23
CA GLY A 35 12.11 4.34 12.20
C GLY A 35 12.29 2.86 11.96
N GLY A 36 13.23 2.25 12.68
CA GLY A 36 13.39 0.79 12.70
C GLY A 36 12.29 0.16 13.53
N ARG A 37 11.57 -0.81 12.95
CA ARG A 37 10.67 -1.69 13.69
C ARG A 37 11.39 -2.96 14.08
N GLN A 38 10.95 -3.58 15.17
CA GLN A 38 11.36 -4.94 15.49
C GLN A 38 10.58 -5.94 14.63
N GLU A 39 11.21 -7.07 14.30
CA GLU A 39 10.59 -8.12 13.48
C GLU A 39 9.27 -8.61 14.07
N ALA A 40 9.19 -8.77 15.41
CA ALA A 40 7.97 -9.18 16.09
C ALA A 40 6.79 -8.21 15.85
N GLU A 41 7.06 -6.90 15.78
CA GLU A 41 6.05 -5.87 15.53
C GLU A 41 5.55 -5.94 14.07
N VAL A 42 6.46 -6.24 13.13
CA VAL A 42 6.10 -6.43 11.72
C VAL A 42 5.24 -7.67 11.54
N LEU A 43 5.66 -8.80 12.11
CA LEU A 43 4.95 -10.09 12.01
C LEU A 43 3.55 -10.03 12.62
N ALA A 44 3.35 -9.25 13.69
CA ALA A 44 2.04 -9.06 14.30
C ALA A 44 1.03 -8.34 13.38
N GLU A 45 1.49 -7.55 12.42
CA GLU A 45 0.63 -6.80 11.48
C GLU A 45 0.36 -7.53 10.17
N VAL A 46 1.16 -8.55 9.83
CA VAL A 46 1.05 -9.30 8.57
C VAL A 46 -0.39 -9.77 8.28
N PRO A 47 -1.15 -10.35 9.23
CA PRO A 47 -2.51 -10.80 8.94
C PRO A 47 -3.43 -9.65 8.52
N ALA A 48 -3.43 -8.54 9.26
CA ALA A 48 -4.28 -7.39 8.98
C ALA A 48 -3.93 -6.72 7.64
N VAL A 49 -2.64 -6.59 7.33
CA VAL A 49 -2.17 -6.06 6.04
C VAL A 49 -2.55 -6.99 4.89
N THR A 50 -2.44 -8.31 5.10
CA THR A 50 -2.81 -9.31 4.08
C THR A 50 -4.29 -9.27 3.79
N ASP A 51 -5.15 -9.23 4.81
CA ASP A 51 -6.60 -9.14 4.66
C ASP A 51 -6.99 -7.88 3.89
N GLU A 52 -6.39 -6.73 4.23
CA GLU A 52 -6.65 -5.48 3.55
C GLU A 52 -6.21 -5.53 2.07
N VAL A 53 -5.03 -6.10 1.78
CA VAL A 53 -4.56 -6.32 0.40
C VAL A 53 -5.53 -7.19 -0.38
N MET A 54 -5.98 -8.31 0.20
CA MET A 54 -6.91 -9.24 -0.42
C MET A 54 -8.26 -8.56 -0.70
N ARG A 55 -8.77 -7.74 0.22
CA ARG A 55 -9.99 -6.94 0.05
C ARG A 55 -9.85 -5.93 -1.08
N LEU A 56 -8.73 -5.21 -1.13
CA LEU A 56 -8.45 -4.24 -2.19
C LEU A 56 -8.33 -4.89 -3.57
N LEU A 57 -7.83 -6.12 -3.63
CA LEU A 57 -7.79 -6.93 -4.85
C LEU A 57 -9.14 -7.57 -5.19
N GLY A 58 -10.14 -7.50 -4.32
CA GLY A 58 -11.45 -8.12 -4.51
C GLY A 58 -11.42 -9.64 -4.42
N LEU A 59 -10.43 -10.19 -3.70
CA LEU A 59 -10.25 -11.63 -3.48
C LEU A 59 -11.00 -12.14 -2.25
N VAL A 60 -11.35 -11.23 -1.35
CA VAL A 60 -12.23 -11.44 -0.19
C VAL A 60 -13.24 -10.28 -0.12
N PRO A 61 -14.41 -10.49 0.52
CA PRO A 61 -15.47 -9.48 0.62
C PRO A 61 -15.04 -8.14 1.24
#